data_AF-A0A1J3IUE0-F1
#
_entry.id   AF-A0A1J3IUE0-F1
#
_cell.length_a   1.000
_cell.length_b   1.000
_cell.length_c   1.000
_cell.angle_alpha   90.00
_cell.angle_beta   90.00
_cell.angle_gamma   90.00
#
_symmetry.space_group_name_H-M   'P 1'
#
loop_
_entity.id
_entity.type
_entity.pdbx_description
1 polymer ?
#
loop_
_entity_poly.entity_id
_entity_poly.type
_entity_poly.pdbx_seq_one_letter_code
_entity_poly.pdbx_strand_id
1 'polypeptide(L)'
;ITDILKAGASVIRINCAHGDPSVWGEIIKRVRRASQMLETPCRVLMDLAGPKLRTGTLKPGPCVMKVSPKKDAYGNVVSPAVVWLSLAGTEPPAHLSPDATVFVQDQDFLAGLQIGDAVRFCDVRGKKKVLRISKEFDVFSSTGFVAECFDTAYIESGTELCVKGKKGRRLVGEVVDVPPKESFVRLRAGDLLVITREGSFDDERSVTVPGAHRITCPCGYLFDSVKPGETIGFDDGKTWGVIKGTSSSEVIVSITHAGPKGTKLGSEKSINIPQSDIRFKGLTSKDIKDLEYVGSHADMVGVSFIRDVNDITVLRQELKKRKLS
;
A
#
# COMPACT_ATOMS: atom_id res chain seq x y z
N ILE A 1 2.73 -22.33 -0.97
CA ILE A 1 2.84 -22.86 -2.35
C ILE A 1 2.72 -24.38 -2.34
N THR A 2 3.57 -25.12 -1.62
CA THR A 2 3.48 -26.59 -1.50
C THR A 2 2.07 -27.08 -1.13
N ASP A 3 1.43 -26.49 -0.13
CA ASP A 3 0.08 -26.90 0.27
C ASP A 3 -0.98 -26.60 -0.80
N ILE A 4 -0.80 -25.50 -1.54
CA ILE A 4 -1.69 -25.10 -2.62
C ILE A 4 -1.58 -26.08 -3.79
N LEU A 5 -0.37 -26.57 -4.10
CA LEU A 5 -0.14 -27.59 -5.11
C LEU A 5 -0.71 -28.95 -4.67
N LYS A 6 -0.50 -29.35 -3.40
CA LYS A 6 -1.11 -30.57 -2.84
C LYS A 6 -2.65 -30.53 -2.87
N ALA A 7 -3.24 -29.35 -2.73
CA ALA A 7 -4.67 -29.14 -2.86
C ALA A 7 -5.17 -29.17 -4.32
N GLY A 8 -4.29 -29.32 -5.32
CA GLY A 8 -4.65 -29.55 -6.72
C GLY A 8 -4.43 -28.36 -7.66
N ALA A 9 -3.75 -27.28 -7.22
CA ALA A 9 -3.48 -26.15 -8.10
C ALA A 9 -2.48 -26.49 -9.22
N SER A 10 -2.90 -26.34 -10.48
CA SER A 10 -2.09 -26.60 -11.68
C SER A 10 -1.48 -25.34 -12.32
N VAL A 11 -1.96 -24.16 -11.92
CA VAL A 11 -1.46 -22.86 -12.39
C VAL A 11 -1.35 -21.90 -11.22
N ILE A 12 -0.22 -21.21 -11.11
CA ILE A 12 -0.03 -20.08 -10.19
C ILE A 12 -0.06 -18.79 -11.00
N ARG A 13 -1.05 -17.93 -10.72
CA ARG A 13 -1.18 -16.60 -11.31
C ARG A 13 -0.40 -15.57 -10.50
N ILE A 14 0.51 -14.86 -11.17
CA ILE A 14 1.21 -13.69 -10.64
C ILE A 14 0.60 -12.45 -11.29
N ASN A 15 0.02 -11.56 -10.47
CA ASN A 15 -0.57 -10.31 -10.94
C ASN A 15 0.51 -9.22 -10.98
N CYS A 16 0.99 -8.88 -12.18
CA CYS A 16 2.08 -7.91 -12.39
C CYS A 16 1.68 -6.45 -12.12
N ALA A 17 0.45 -6.20 -11.70
CA ALA A 17 0.07 -4.90 -11.15
C ALA A 17 0.64 -4.62 -9.76
N HIS A 18 1.17 -5.64 -9.08
CA HIS A 18 1.77 -5.52 -7.76
C HIS A 18 3.17 -6.14 -7.77
N GLY A 19 4.07 -5.53 -7.00
CA GLY A 19 5.46 -5.95 -6.93
C GLY A 19 6.25 -5.62 -8.20
N ASP A 20 7.43 -6.23 -8.28
CA ASP A 20 8.44 -5.99 -9.30
C ASP A 20 9.13 -7.33 -9.69
N PRO A 21 10.03 -7.33 -10.69
CA PRO A 21 10.73 -8.53 -11.12
C PRO A 21 11.45 -9.32 -10.02
N SER A 22 11.93 -8.66 -8.96
CA SER A 22 12.58 -9.34 -7.82
C SER A 22 11.57 -10.22 -7.08
N VAL A 23 10.44 -9.62 -6.71
CA VAL A 23 9.35 -10.32 -5.99
C VAL A 23 8.77 -11.44 -6.85
N TRP A 24 8.51 -11.18 -8.14
CA TRP A 24 7.99 -12.21 -9.05
C TRP A 24 8.97 -13.38 -9.20
N GLY A 25 10.27 -13.10 -9.27
CA GLY A 25 11.31 -14.12 -9.37
C GLY A 25 11.38 -15.03 -8.15
N GLU A 26 11.21 -14.49 -6.95
CA GLU A 26 11.10 -15.31 -5.74
C GLU A 26 9.90 -16.25 -5.77
N ILE A 27 8.74 -15.74 -6.20
CA ILE A 27 7.52 -16.55 -6.32
C ILE A 27 7.76 -17.69 -7.32
N ILE A 28 8.30 -17.39 -8.51
CA ILE A 28 8.57 -18.38 -9.55
C ILE A 28 9.55 -19.46 -9.07
N LYS A 29 10.65 -19.07 -8.39
CA LYS A 29 11.59 -20.03 -7.80
C LYS A 29 10.90 -20.97 -6.82
N ARG A 30 10.03 -20.45 -5.96
CA ARG A 30 9.27 -21.26 -4.99
C ARG A 30 8.27 -22.19 -5.69
N VAL A 31 7.59 -21.73 -6.74
CA VAL A 31 6.67 -22.56 -7.56
C VAL A 31 7.41 -23.71 -8.23
N ARG A 32 8.52 -23.41 -8.94
CA ARG A 32 9.31 -24.44 -9.64
C ARG A 32 9.89 -25.46 -8.67
N ARG A 33 10.44 -25.02 -7.52
CA ARG A 33 10.94 -25.91 -6.47
C ARG A 33 9.83 -26.82 -5.92
N ALA A 34 8.66 -26.27 -5.60
CA ALA A 34 7.54 -27.05 -5.08
C ALA A 34 6.99 -28.05 -6.11
N SER A 35 6.87 -27.63 -7.38
CA SER A 35 6.45 -28.49 -8.49
C SER A 35 7.39 -29.69 -8.66
N GLN A 36 8.71 -29.45 -8.61
CA GLN A 36 9.71 -30.51 -8.69
C GLN A 36 9.66 -31.45 -7.48
N MET A 37 9.57 -30.91 -6.26
CA MET A 37 9.54 -31.72 -5.03
C MET A 37 8.30 -32.61 -4.91
N LEU A 38 7.16 -32.19 -5.47
CA LEU A 38 5.89 -32.91 -5.42
C LEU A 38 5.62 -33.73 -6.68
N GLU A 39 6.53 -33.70 -7.66
CA GLU A 39 6.35 -34.29 -9.00
C GLU A 39 5.00 -33.92 -9.65
N THR A 40 4.51 -32.72 -9.32
CA THR A 40 3.20 -32.23 -9.77
C THR A 40 3.44 -31.04 -10.70
N PRO A 41 3.12 -31.15 -12.00
CA PRO A 41 3.30 -30.05 -12.95
C PRO A 41 2.50 -28.81 -12.53
N CYS A 42 3.17 -27.66 -12.45
CA CYS A 42 2.53 -26.39 -12.13
C CYS A 42 3.08 -25.29 -13.05
N ARG A 43 2.20 -24.63 -13.79
CA ARG A 43 2.56 -23.54 -14.71
C ARG A 43 2.46 -22.17 -14.04
N VAL A 44 3.23 -21.21 -14.52
CA VAL A 44 3.20 -19.82 -14.10
C VAL A 44 2.48 -18.98 -15.17
N LEU A 45 1.35 -18.38 -14.77
CA LEU A 45 0.66 -17.35 -15.53
C LEU A 45 1.07 -15.98 -14.97
N MET A 46 1.76 -15.16 -15.77
CA MET A 46 2.04 -13.77 -15.40
C MET A 46 1.05 -12.85 -16.10
N ASP A 47 0.23 -12.17 -15.31
CA ASP A 47 -0.87 -11.32 -15.79
C ASP A 47 -0.44 -9.86 -15.79
N LEU A 48 -0.25 -9.31 -16.99
CA LEU A 48 0.14 -7.92 -17.21
C LEU A 48 -0.89 -6.97 -16.59
N ALA A 49 -0.39 -5.87 -16.03
CA ALA A 49 -1.20 -4.96 -15.25
C ALA A 49 -2.32 -4.34 -16.09
N GLY A 50 -2.01 -4.03 -17.34
CA GLY A 50 -2.88 -3.24 -18.19
C GLY A 50 -3.05 -1.82 -17.66
N PRO A 51 -3.83 -1.00 -18.37
CA PRO A 51 -4.06 0.38 -17.99
C PRO A 51 -5.07 0.47 -16.85
N LYS A 52 -4.60 0.92 -15.69
CA LYS A 52 -5.43 1.06 -14.49
C LYS A 52 -5.73 2.53 -14.23
N LEU A 53 -7.01 2.84 -14.09
CA LEU A 53 -7.43 4.13 -13.57
C LEU A 53 -7.34 4.07 -12.04
N ARG A 54 -6.42 4.86 -11.49
CA ARG A 54 -6.24 5.00 -10.04
C ARG A 54 -6.09 6.46 -9.67
N THR A 55 -6.45 6.79 -8.44
CA THR A 55 -6.06 8.05 -7.82
C THR A 55 -4.53 8.06 -7.67
N GLY A 56 -3.91 9.18 -7.99
CA GLY A 56 -2.47 9.37 -7.84
C GLY A 56 -2.07 9.55 -6.37
N THR A 57 -0.78 9.77 -6.16
CA THR A 57 -0.24 9.91 -4.81
C THR A 57 -0.69 11.22 -4.16
N LEU A 58 -1.25 11.12 -2.95
CA LEU A 58 -1.53 12.28 -2.10
C LEU A 58 -0.27 12.68 -1.33
N LYS A 59 -0.14 13.97 -1.02
CA LYS A 59 0.94 14.48 -0.17
C LYS A 59 1.00 13.66 1.11
N PRO A 60 2.15 13.08 1.48
CA PRO A 60 2.27 12.27 2.69
C PRO A 60 1.84 13.08 3.91
N GLY A 61 1.11 12.43 4.82
CA GLY A 61 0.78 13.01 6.11
C GLY A 61 2.02 13.07 7.01
N PRO A 62 1.88 13.59 8.24
CA PRO A 62 2.99 13.60 9.20
C PRO A 62 3.49 12.18 9.48
N CYS A 63 4.81 12.03 9.60
CA CYS A 63 5.49 10.77 9.99
C CYS A 63 5.36 10.53 11.49
N VAL A 64 4.11 10.39 11.95
CA VAL A 64 3.78 10.18 13.37
C VAL A 64 2.86 8.98 13.50
N MET A 65 3.33 7.98 14.24
CA MET A 65 2.58 6.78 14.59
C MET A 65 1.80 7.00 15.90
N LYS A 66 0.51 6.69 15.88
CA LYS A 66 -0.33 6.70 17.09
C LYS A 66 -0.40 5.28 17.66
N VAL A 67 0.07 5.11 18.88
CA VAL A 67 -0.10 3.90 19.69
C VAL A 67 -1.21 4.18 20.70
N SER A 68 -2.27 3.38 20.76
CA SER A 68 -3.37 3.65 21.68
C SER A 68 -4.02 2.38 22.21
N PRO A 69 -4.16 2.23 23.54
CA PRO A 69 -4.90 1.13 24.12
C PRO A 69 -6.38 1.18 23.71
N LYS A 70 -7.04 0.02 23.76
CA LYS A 70 -8.49 -0.08 23.61
C LYS A 70 -9.15 0.36 24.91
N LYS A 71 -10.15 1.23 24.79
CA LYS A 71 -10.87 1.80 25.92
C LYS A 71 -12.36 1.51 25.82
N ASP A 72 -13.01 1.35 26.97
CA ASP A 72 -14.47 1.27 27.05
C ASP A 72 -15.11 2.65 26.79
N ALA A 73 -16.45 2.70 26.84
CA ALA A 73 -17.20 3.95 26.65
C ALA A 73 -16.93 5.01 27.75
N TYR A 74 -16.43 4.58 28.92
CA TYR A 74 -16.08 5.45 30.05
C TYR A 74 -14.62 5.94 29.99
N GLY A 75 -13.83 5.43 29.03
CA GLY A 75 -12.42 5.80 28.86
C GLY A 75 -11.43 4.94 29.66
N ASN A 76 -11.89 3.89 30.33
CA ASN A 76 -11.03 2.94 31.04
C ASN A 76 -10.33 2.02 30.03
N VAL A 77 -9.07 1.68 30.30
CA VAL A 77 -8.30 0.76 29.45
C VAL A 77 -8.81 -0.66 29.63
N VAL A 78 -9.29 -1.26 28.53
CA VAL A 78 -9.74 -2.66 28.48
C VAL A 78 -8.60 -3.59 28.09
N SER A 79 -7.76 -3.15 27.13
CA SER A 79 -6.54 -3.86 26.76
C SER A 79 -5.44 -2.87 26.37
N PRO A 80 -4.16 -3.16 26.69
CA PRO A 80 -3.06 -2.33 26.24
C PRO A 80 -2.97 -2.34 24.70
N ALA A 81 -2.32 -1.32 24.15
CA ALA A 81 -1.82 -1.41 22.78
C ALA A 81 -0.58 -2.31 22.76
N VAL A 82 -0.53 -3.22 21.81
CA VAL A 82 0.57 -4.14 21.59
C VAL A 82 1.52 -3.54 20.56
N VAL A 83 2.78 -3.36 20.92
CA VAL A 83 3.82 -2.75 20.08
C VAL A 83 4.89 -3.80 19.80
N TRP A 84 5.22 -3.99 18.53
CA TRP A 84 6.42 -4.72 18.12
C TRP A 84 7.62 -3.76 18.13
N LEU A 85 8.71 -4.14 18.79
CA LEU A 85 9.92 -3.35 18.93
C LEU A 85 11.12 -4.17 18.45
N SER A 86 11.81 -3.71 17.41
CA SER A 86 12.91 -4.46 16.80
C SER A 86 13.88 -3.56 16.05
N LEU A 87 14.93 -4.15 15.45
CA LEU A 87 15.72 -3.47 14.44
C LEU A 87 14.89 -3.17 13.19
N ALA A 88 15.28 -2.11 12.47
CA ALA A 88 14.71 -1.77 11.17
C ALA A 88 14.69 -2.97 10.22
N GLY A 89 13.55 -3.18 9.57
CA GLY A 89 13.33 -4.30 8.64
C GLY A 89 13.09 -5.66 9.29
N THR A 90 13.08 -5.78 10.63
CA THR A 90 12.70 -7.02 11.32
C THR A 90 11.19 -7.06 11.57
N GLU A 91 10.46 -7.79 10.73
CA GLU A 91 9.00 -7.93 10.87
C GLU A 91 8.60 -8.85 12.05
N PRO A 92 7.41 -8.66 12.65
CA PRO A 92 6.90 -9.56 13.67
C PRO A 92 6.62 -10.97 13.11
N PRO A 93 6.66 -12.02 13.96
CA PRO A 93 6.24 -13.35 13.57
C PRO A 93 4.83 -13.38 12.99
N ALA A 94 4.57 -14.22 11.98
CA ALA A 94 3.29 -14.23 11.25
C ALA A 94 2.03 -14.46 12.10
N HIS A 95 2.17 -15.05 13.29
CA HIS A 95 1.06 -15.27 14.23
C HIS A 95 0.79 -14.08 15.17
N LEU A 96 1.66 -13.07 15.15
CA LEU A 96 1.55 -11.86 15.94
C LEU A 96 1.03 -10.72 15.08
N SER A 97 -0.04 -10.06 15.54
CA SER A 97 -0.60 -8.87 14.90
C SER A 97 -0.53 -7.69 15.87
N PRO A 98 0.61 -6.97 15.93
CA PRO A 98 0.76 -5.83 16.81
C PRO A 98 -0.13 -4.66 16.34
N ASP A 99 -0.53 -3.79 17.27
CA ASP A 99 -1.23 -2.54 16.96
C ASP A 99 -0.28 -1.49 16.33
N ALA A 100 1.03 -1.65 16.54
CA ALA A 100 2.08 -0.77 16.03
C ALA A 100 3.43 -1.49 15.93
N THR A 101 4.24 -1.10 14.95
CA THR A 101 5.63 -1.57 14.79
C THR A 101 6.59 -0.40 14.93
N VAL A 102 7.53 -0.51 15.85
CA VAL A 102 8.54 0.51 16.16
C VAL A 102 9.91 -0.07 15.87
N PHE A 103 10.63 0.56 14.95
CA PHE A 103 12.00 0.20 14.64
C PHE A 103 12.96 1.08 15.40
N VAL A 104 14.07 0.49 15.86
CA VAL A 104 15.17 1.16 16.57
C VAL A 104 16.47 0.88 15.83
N GLN A 105 17.35 1.87 15.73
CA GLN A 105 18.66 1.70 15.07
C GLN A 105 19.71 1.04 15.98
N ASP A 106 19.59 1.23 17.30
CA ASP A 106 20.60 0.86 18.29
C ASP A 106 20.50 -0.61 18.71
N GLN A 107 21.41 -1.45 18.21
CA GLN A 107 21.50 -2.87 18.59
C GLN A 107 21.77 -3.08 20.08
N ASP A 108 22.65 -2.27 20.67
CA ASP A 108 23.01 -2.35 22.10
C ASP A 108 21.81 -2.07 23.01
N PHE A 109 20.90 -1.19 22.59
CA PHE A 109 19.66 -0.92 23.32
C PHE A 109 18.78 -2.18 23.35
N LEU A 110 18.54 -2.79 22.19
CA LEU A 110 17.71 -4.00 22.09
C LEU A 110 18.34 -5.19 22.81
N ALA A 111 19.64 -5.41 22.66
CA ALA A 111 20.38 -6.49 23.33
C ALA A 111 20.36 -6.37 24.87
N GLY A 112 20.12 -5.16 25.39
CA GLY A 112 20.02 -4.91 26.82
C GLY A 112 18.61 -4.97 27.40
N LEU A 113 17.57 -5.13 26.57
CA LEU A 113 16.18 -5.23 27.02
C LEU A 113 15.89 -6.59 27.65
N GLN A 114 15.00 -6.59 28.65
CA GLN A 114 14.52 -7.79 29.32
C GLN A 114 13.00 -7.73 29.50
N ILE A 115 12.36 -8.90 29.58
CA ILE A 115 10.94 -8.98 29.94
C ILE A 115 10.71 -8.31 31.29
N GLY A 116 9.70 -7.44 31.36
CA GLY A 116 9.37 -6.61 32.52
C GLY A 116 9.97 -5.20 32.49
N ASP A 117 10.88 -4.91 31.56
CA ASP A 117 11.48 -3.59 31.45
C ASP A 117 10.46 -2.50 31.11
N ALA A 118 10.64 -1.33 31.73
CA ALA A 118 9.89 -0.13 31.47
C ALA A 118 10.70 0.81 30.57
N VAL A 119 10.47 0.70 29.26
CA VAL A 119 11.04 1.59 28.24
C VAL A 119 10.29 2.93 28.29
N ARG A 120 10.99 3.99 28.68
CA ARG A 120 10.43 5.34 28.84
C ARG A 120 10.81 6.21 27.66
N PHE A 121 9.90 7.07 27.24
CA PHE A 121 10.14 8.03 26.16
C PHE A 121 9.28 9.27 26.35
N CYS A 122 9.62 10.33 25.61
CA CYS A 122 8.80 11.52 25.48
C CYS A 122 8.09 11.46 24.12
N ASP A 123 6.77 11.55 24.10
CA ASP A 123 6.02 11.58 22.84
C ASP A 123 6.14 12.96 22.15
N VAL A 124 5.73 13.07 20.89
CA VAL A 124 5.83 14.33 20.11
C VAL A 124 5.03 15.51 20.69
N ARG A 125 4.20 15.25 21.71
CA ARG A 125 3.44 16.28 22.44
C ARG A 125 4.11 16.67 23.76
N GLY A 126 5.34 16.20 24.01
CA GLY A 126 6.08 16.42 25.24
C GLY A 126 5.60 15.57 26.42
N LYS A 127 4.75 14.56 26.21
CA LYS A 127 4.21 13.73 27.30
C LYS A 127 5.10 12.52 27.54
N LYS A 128 5.48 12.30 28.79
CA LYS A 128 6.20 11.08 29.19
C LYS A 128 5.31 9.86 29.04
N LYS A 129 5.85 8.82 28.40
CA LYS A 129 5.16 7.56 28.10
C LYS A 129 6.06 6.38 28.43
N VAL A 130 5.43 5.21 28.55
CA VAL A 130 6.09 3.95 28.92
C VAL A 130 5.56 2.83 28.05
N LEU A 131 6.48 2.04 27.50
CA LEU A 131 6.23 0.71 26.95
C LEU A 131 6.77 -0.33 27.94
N ARG A 132 5.99 -1.36 28.25
CA ARG A 132 6.42 -2.46 29.12
C ARG A 132 6.75 -3.69 28.28
N ILE A 133 7.98 -4.17 28.33
CA ILE A 133 8.37 -5.38 27.59
C ILE A 133 7.65 -6.58 28.20
N SER A 134 6.93 -7.33 27.38
CA SER A 134 6.07 -8.45 27.79
C SER A 134 6.53 -9.79 27.22
N LYS A 135 7.09 -9.80 26.00
CA LYS A 135 7.59 -11.00 25.33
C LYS A 135 8.82 -10.67 24.51
N GLU A 136 9.60 -11.70 24.24
CA GLU A 136 10.80 -11.70 23.40
C GLU A 136 10.68 -12.82 22.37
N PHE A 137 11.20 -12.58 21.17
CA PHE A 137 11.19 -13.52 20.07
C PHE A 137 12.54 -13.51 19.37
N ASP A 138 13.10 -14.69 19.13
CA ASP A 138 14.23 -14.88 18.22
C ASP A 138 13.72 -14.84 16.78
N VAL A 139 14.19 -13.88 15.99
CA VAL A 139 13.79 -13.70 14.58
C VAL A 139 15.06 -13.76 13.75
N PHE A 140 15.15 -14.64 12.74
CA PHE A 140 16.30 -14.88 11.84
C PHE A 140 17.71 -14.35 12.26
N SER A 141 17.92 -13.03 12.29
CA SER A 141 19.19 -12.34 12.59
C SER A 141 19.14 -11.33 13.75
N SER A 142 18.05 -11.22 14.51
CA SER A 142 17.87 -10.25 15.59
C SER A 142 16.84 -10.71 16.63
N THR A 143 16.80 -10.01 17.76
CA THR A 143 15.75 -10.20 18.77
C THR A 143 14.67 -9.13 18.57
N GLY A 144 13.41 -9.58 18.55
CA GLY A 144 12.26 -8.70 18.54
C GLY A 144 11.47 -8.81 19.84
N PHE A 145 10.91 -7.69 20.30
CA PHE A 145 10.19 -7.61 21.56
C PHE A 145 8.74 -7.21 21.34
N VAL A 146 7.85 -7.76 22.15
CA VAL A 146 6.49 -7.26 22.30
C VAL A 146 6.42 -6.38 23.53
N ALA A 147 6.01 -5.14 23.35
CA ALA A 147 5.81 -4.20 24.42
C ALA A 147 4.34 -3.76 24.54
N GLU A 148 3.90 -3.51 25.76
CA GLU A 148 2.54 -3.09 26.06
C GLU A 148 2.49 -1.60 26.42
N CYS A 149 1.56 -0.86 25.81
CA CYS A 149 1.32 0.54 26.08
C CYS A 149 -0.09 0.77 26.66
N PHE A 150 -0.15 1.29 27.88
CA PHE A 150 -1.40 1.56 28.60
C PHE A 150 -1.91 2.99 28.41
N ASP A 151 -1.15 3.82 27.70
CA ASP A 151 -1.48 5.21 27.42
C ASP A 151 -1.46 5.47 25.93
N THR A 152 -2.27 6.42 25.45
CA THR A 152 -2.11 6.89 24.07
C THR A 152 -0.80 7.67 23.92
N ALA A 153 0.06 7.22 23.01
CA ALA A 153 1.34 7.80 22.65
C ALA A 153 1.42 8.13 21.15
N TYR A 154 2.27 9.10 20.81
CA TYR A 154 2.53 9.55 19.44
C TYR A 154 4.04 9.56 19.21
N ILE A 155 4.52 8.69 18.33
CA ILE A 155 5.93 8.40 18.14
C ILE A 155 6.33 8.82 16.72
N GLU A 156 7.47 9.48 16.57
CA GLU A 156 8.09 9.83 15.28
C GLU A 156 9.53 9.34 15.22
N SER A 157 10.13 9.33 14.03
CA SER A 157 11.56 9.07 13.89
C SER A 157 12.38 10.11 14.68
N GLY A 158 13.37 9.68 15.44
CA GLY A 158 14.12 10.49 16.40
C GLY A 158 13.59 10.43 17.83
N THR A 159 12.47 9.73 18.08
CA THR A 159 11.98 9.53 19.47
C THR A 159 12.99 8.70 20.25
N GLU A 160 13.58 9.28 21.30
CA GLU A 160 14.49 8.55 22.19
C GLU A 160 13.73 7.64 23.16
N LEU A 161 14.08 6.35 23.12
CA LEU A 161 13.65 5.30 24.04
C LEU A 161 14.74 5.07 25.08
N CYS A 162 14.36 5.07 26.36
CA CYS A 162 15.29 4.95 27.47
C CYS A 162 14.88 3.81 28.41
N VAL A 163 15.81 2.91 28.71
CA VAL A 163 15.64 1.86 29.73
C VAL A 163 16.78 1.91 30.74
N LYS A 164 16.51 1.48 31.98
CA LYS A 164 17.56 1.35 33.00
C LYS A 164 18.30 0.04 32.74
N GLY A 165 19.57 0.11 32.38
CA GLY A 165 20.44 -1.05 32.23
C GLY A 165 21.07 -1.51 33.56
N LYS A 166 21.86 -2.59 33.48
CA LYS A 166 22.61 -3.15 34.61
C LYS A 166 23.60 -2.10 35.18
N LYS A 167 23.82 -2.14 36.50
CA LYS A 167 24.72 -1.23 37.25
C LYS A 167 24.38 0.27 37.10
N GLY A 168 23.13 0.62 36.79
CA GLY A 168 22.69 2.02 36.70
C GLY A 168 23.03 2.72 35.39
N ARG A 169 23.63 2.03 34.41
CA ARG A 169 23.85 2.58 33.06
C ARG A 169 22.50 2.78 32.37
N ARG A 170 22.29 3.92 31.71
CA ARG A 170 21.12 4.16 30.87
C ARG A 170 21.38 3.60 29.48
N LEU A 171 20.49 2.75 28.98
CA LEU A 171 20.48 2.33 27.58
C LEU A 171 19.50 3.24 26.84
N VAL A 172 19.92 3.73 25.68
CA VAL A 172 19.16 4.65 24.84
C VAL A 172 19.08 4.06 23.44
N GLY A 173 17.88 4.04 22.87
CA GLY A 173 17.65 3.67 21.48
C GLY A 173 16.83 4.75 20.79
N GLU A 174 17.09 5.01 19.53
CA GLU A 174 16.37 6.00 18.73
C GLU A 174 15.39 5.30 17.78
N VAL A 175 14.13 5.76 17.77
CA VAL A 175 13.12 5.27 16.83
C VAL A 175 13.46 5.74 15.41
N VAL A 176 13.36 4.84 14.44
CA VAL A 176 13.60 5.13 13.02
C VAL A 176 12.46 4.60 12.14
N ASP A 177 12.44 5.04 10.88
CA ASP A 177 11.55 4.54 9.83
C ASP A 177 10.05 4.58 10.15
N VAL A 178 9.60 5.58 10.91
CA VAL A 178 8.15 5.80 11.12
C VAL A 178 7.53 6.25 9.80
N PRO A 179 6.62 5.46 9.18
CA PRO A 179 6.08 5.80 7.88
C PRO A 179 5.16 7.03 7.97
N PRO A 180 5.07 7.83 6.89
CA PRO A 180 4.09 8.89 6.83
C PRO A 180 2.68 8.33 6.95
N LYS A 181 1.83 9.03 7.70
CA LYS A 181 0.42 8.66 7.76
C LYS A 181 -0.19 8.79 6.37
N GLU A 182 -0.91 7.76 5.92
CA GLU A 182 -1.66 7.82 4.68
C GLU A 182 -2.62 9.03 4.71
N SER A 183 -2.39 9.95 3.79
CA SER A 183 -3.29 11.06 3.53
C SER A 183 -4.53 10.57 2.79
N PHE A 184 -5.64 11.22 3.06
CA PHE A 184 -6.89 10.99 2.37
C PHE A 184 -7.70 12.27 2.30
N VAL A 185 -8.53 12.36 1.28
CA VAL A 185 -9.62 13.31 1.19
C VAL A 185 -10.86 12.64 1.79
N ARG A 186 -11.64 13.35 2.60
CA ARG A 186 -12.93 12.85 3.08
C ARG A 186 -14.04 13.47 2.23
N LEU A 187 -14.73 12.63 1.45
CA LEU A 187 -15.81 13.02 0.55
C LEU A 187 -17.19 12.73 1.17
N ARG A 188 -18.14 13.63 0.96
CA ARG A 188 -19.54 13.55 1.32
C ARG A 188 -20.40 13.79 0.08
N ALA A 189 -21.65 13.32 0.10
CA ALA A 189 -22.60 13.68 -0.94
C ALA A 189 -22.80 15.20 -0.98
N GLY A 190 -22.74 15.78 -2.18
CA GLY A 190 -22.76 17.22 -2.43
C GLY A 190 -21.37 17.85 -2.61
N ASP A 191 -20.30 17.18 -2.18
CA ASP A 191 -18.95 17.72 -2.35
C ASP A 191 -18.57 17.79 -3.85
N LEU A 192 -17.68 18.74 -4.17
CA LEU A 192 -17.00 18.79 -5.46
C LEU A 192 -15.61 18.19 -5.32
N LEU A 193 -15.25 17.30 -6.24
CA LEU A 193 -13.94 16.68 -6.37
C LEU A 193 -13.37 17.05 -7.75
N VAL A 194 -12.18 17.65 -7.76
CA VAL A 194 -11.41 17.91 -8.98
C VAL A 194 -10.29 16.87 -9.07
N ILE A 195 -10.25 16.17 -10.18
CA ILE A 195 -9.19 15.22 -10.53
C ILE A 195 -8.28 15.93 -11.52
N THR A 196 -6.99 16.05 -11.22
CA THR A 196 -5.99 16.70 -12.09
C THR A 196 -5.07 15.65 -12.71
N ARG A 197 -4.70 15.84 -13.98
CA ARG A 197 -3.76 14.95 -14.69
C ARG A 197 -2.38 15.07 -14.04
N GLU A 198 -1.75 13.94 -13.73
CA GLU A 198 -0.41 13.97 -13.12
C GLU A 198 0.61 14.50 -14.14
N GLY A 199 1.47 15.43 -13.70
CA GLY A 199 2.43 16.11 -14.56
C GLY A 199 1.93 17.40 -15.23
N SER A 200 0.64 17.73 -15.13
CA SER A 200 0.12 19.07 -15.50
C SER A 200 0.16 20.01 -14.28
N PHE A 201 1.37 20.29 -13.79
CA PHE A 201 1.61 21.38 -12.84
C PHE A 201 2.06 22.57 -13.68
N ASP A 202 1.21 23.59 -13.82
CA ASP A 202 1.39 24.85 -14.59
C ASP A 202 0.50 25.04 -15.83
N ASP A 203 -0.79 24.70 -15.73
CA ASP A 203 -1.77 25.35 -16.61
C ASP A 203 -2.34 26.57 -15.87
N GLU A 204 -2.03 27.79 -16.31
CA GLU A 204 -2.62 29.05 -15.83
C GLU A 204 -4.17 29.09 -15.94
N ARG A 205 -4.77 28.03 -16.52
CA ARG A 205 -6.20 27.78 -16.66
C ARG A 205 -6.78 26.77 -15.67
N SER A 206 -6.03 26.29 -14.66
CA SER A 206 -6.59 25.40 -13.63
C SER A 206 -7.77 26.10 -12.95
N VAL A 207 -8.96 25.48 -13.05
CA VAL A 207 -10.16 26.07 -12.48
C VAL A 207 -10.03 25.95 -10.97
N THR A 208 -9.71 27.07 -10.31
CA THR A 208 -9.69 27.12 -8.85
C THR A 208 -11.13 27.14 -8.36
N VAL A 209 -11.73 25.96 -8.16
CA VAL A 209 -13.04 25.82 -7.53
C VAL A 209 -12.85 25.94 -6.00
N PRO A 210 -13.30 27.03 -5.35
CA PRO A 210 -13.13 27.19 -3.91
C PRO A 210 -13.88 26.08 -3.16
N GLY A 211 -13.23 25.49 -2.16
CA GLY A 211 -13.82 24.42 -1.33
C GLY A 211 -13.89 23.04 -2.00
N ALA A 212 -13.46 22.90 -3.26
CA ALA A 212 -13.39 21.58 -3.89
C ALA A 212 -12.21 20.77 -3.36
N HIS A 213 -12.45 19.48 -3.17
CA HIS A 213 -11.40 18.53 -2.89
C HIS A 213 -10.59 18.24 -4.16
N ARG A 214 -9.29 17.92 -4.00
CA ARG A 214 -8.38 17.67 -5.13
C ARG A 214 -7.62 16.37 -4.97
N ILE A 215 -7.53 15.63 -6.07
CA ILE A 215 -6.69 14.45 -6.23
C ILE A 215 -6.03 14.48 -7.61
N THR A 216 -5.00 13.67 -7.82
CA THR A 216 -4.41 13.47 -9.15
C THR A 216 -4.85 12.14 -9.76
N CYS A 217 -4.63 11.96 -11.06
CA CYS A 217 -4.70 10.67 -11.73
C CYS A 217 -3.53 10.56 -12.73
N PRO A 218 -2.64 9.55 -12.61
CA PRO A 218 -1.55 9.34 -13.55
C PRO A 218 -2.03 8.93 -14.94
N CYS A 219 -3.20 8.31 -15.03
CA CYS A 219 -3.70 7.75 -16.26
C CYS A 219 -4.39 8.83 -17.12
N GLY A 220 -3.68 9.34 -18.13
CA GLY A 220 -4.19 10.35 -19.06
C GLY A 220 -5.50 9.98 -19.76
N TYR A 221 -5.74 8.68 -19.97
CA TYR A 221 -6.95 8.15 -20.60
C TYR A 221 -8.24 8.54 -19.89
N LEU A 222 -8.20 8.80 -18.57
CA LEU A 222 -9.37 9.31 -17.85
C LEU A 222 -9.90 10.59 -18.51
N PHE A 223 -9.01 11.57 -18.69
CA PHE A 223 -9.35 12.91 -19.20
C PHE A 223 -9.74 12.89 -20.68
N ASP A 224 -9.18 11.94 -21.44
CA ASP A 224 -9.47 11.81 -22.87
C ASP A 224 -10.80 11.09 -23.16
N SER A 225 -11.35 10.36 -22.17
CA SER A 225 -12.47 9.44 -22.40
C SER A 225 -13.80 9.91 -21.81
N VAL A 226 -13.76 10.61 -20.67
CA VAL A 226 -14.97 10.93 -19.92
C VAL A 226 -15.72 12.15 -20.45
N LYS A 227 -17.05 12.16 -20.26
CA LYS A 227 -17.93 13.27 -20.68
C LYS A 227 -18.76 13.80 -19.52
N PRO A 228 -19.12 15.10 -19.52
CA PRO A 228 -20.09 15.64 -18.57
C PRO A 228 -21.41 14.86 -18.60
N GLY A 229 -21.97 14.61 -17.42
CA GLY A 229 -23.18 13.82 -17.20
C GLY A 229 -22.92 12.34 -16.92
N GLU A 230 -21.73 11.80 -17.23
CA GLU A 230 -21.38 10.41 -16.95
C GLU A 230 -21.09 10.18 -15.45
N THR A 231 -21.27 8.94 -15.03
CA THR A 231 -21.00 8.47 -13.67
C THR A 231 -19.55 8.02 -13.52
N ILE A 232 -19.01 8.28 -12.33
CA ILE A 232 -17.66 7.89 -11.95
C ILE A 232 -17.65 7.36 -10.52
N GLY A 233 -17.00 6.22 -10.30
CA GLY A 233 -16.89 5.53 -9.01
C GLY A 233 -15.45 5.49 -8.51
N PHE A 234 -15.26 5.44 -7.20
CA PHE A 234 -13.95 5.40 -6.54
C PHE A 234 -13.89 4.35 -5.44
N ASP A 235 -12.68 3.83 -5.20
CA ASP A 235 -12.35 2.88 -4.12
C ASP A 235 -13.33 1.69 -4.10
N ASP A 236 -13.39 1.00 -5.24
CA ASP A 236 -14.22 -0.17 -5.49
C ASP A 236 -15.73 0.09 -5.25
N GLY A 237 -16.17 1.28 -5.64
CA GLY A 237 -17.58 1.69 -5.60
C GLY A 237 -18.06 2.25 -4.25
N LYS A 238 -17.15 2.48 -3.28
CA LYS A 238 -17.50 3.10 -1.99
C LYS A 238 -17.89 4.57 -2.09
N THR A 239 -17.50 5.23 -3.18
CA THR A 239 -17.88 6.62 -3.48
C THR A 239 -18.29 6.71 -4.94
N TRP A 240 -19.36 7.43 -5.23
CA TRP A 240 -19.80 7.71 -6.60
C TRP A 240 -20.08 9.18 -6.78
N GLY A 241 -19.95 9.63 -8.03
CA GLY A 241 -20.29 10.98 -8.44
C GLY A 241 -20.71 11.05 -9.90
N VAL A 242 -21.07 12.27 -10.31
CA VAL A 242 -21.41 12.62 -11.68
C VAL A 242 -20.43 13.67 -12.16
N ILE A 243 -19.89 13.46 -13.35
CA ILE A 243 -18.94 14.36 -14.00
C ILE A 243 -19.69 15.63 -14.41
N LYS A 244 -19.23 16.77 -13.93
CA LYS A 244 -19.81 18.10 -14.19
C LYS A 244 -19.10 18.84 -15.32
N GLY A 245 -17.79 18.62 -15.45
CA GLY A 245 -16.97 19.29 -16.46
C GLY A 245 -15.68 18.53 -16.70
N THR A 246 -15.17 18.65 -17.92
CA THR A 246 -13.94 17.97 -18.36
C THR A 246 -13.08 18.94 -19.16
N SER A 247 -11.77 18.80 -19.03
CA SER A 247 -10.77 19.46 -19.85
C SER A 247 -9.64 18.46 -20.16
N SER A 248 -8.62 18.89 -20.91
CA SER A 248 -7.43 18.07 -21.17
C SER A 248 -6.59 17.79 -19.92
N SER A 249 -6.81 18.49 -18.81
CA SER A 249 -6.01 18.39 -17.58
C SER A 249 -6.83 18.20 -16.31
N GLU A 250 -8.14 18.44 -16.33
CA GLU A 250 -9.01 18.37 -15.16
C GLU A 250 -10.35 17.67 -15.44
N VAL A 251 -10.85 16.92 -14.47
CA VAL A 251 -12.21 16.38 -14.43
C VAL A 251 -12.87 16.83 -13.14
N ILE A 252 -14.01 17.52 -13.25
CA ILE A 252 -14.78 18.00 -12.10
C ILE A 252 -15.93 17.01 -11.86
N VAL A 253 -16.03 16.52 -10.63
CA VAL A 253 -17.00 15.52 -10.20
C VAL A 253 -17.83 16.09 -9.05
N SER A 254 -19.15 15.96 -9.13
CA SER A 254 -20.03 16.18 -7.98
C SER A 254 -20.34 14.83 -7.34
N ILE A 255 -19.98 14.69 -6.07
CA ILE A 255 -20.16 13.45 -5.32
C ILE A 255 -21.64 13.24 -5.02
N THR A 256 -22.20 12.13 -5.48
CA THR A 256 -23.61 11.76 -5.30
C THR A 256 -23.79 10.73 -4.20
N HIS A 257 -22.78 9.89 -3.94
CA HIS A 257 -22.84 8.86 -2.92
C HIS A 257 -21.52 8.76 -2.16
N ALA A 258 -21.61 8.80 -0.83
CA ALA A 258 -20.55 8.49 0.12
C ALA A 258 -21.19 7.99 1.42
N GLY A 259 -20.40 7.40 2.31
CA GLY A 259 -20.88 6.95 3.63
C GLY A 259 -21.43 8.10 4.49
N PRO A 260 -22.26 7.80 5.51
CA PRO A 260 -23.00 8.81 6.27
C PRO A 260 -22.10 9.81 7.03
N LYS A 261 -20.86 9.42 7.37
CA LYS A 261 -19.85 10.30 7.99
C LYS A 261 -18.80 10.80 6.98
N GLY A 262 -19.05 10.61 5.70
CA GLY A 262 -18.11 10.76 4.60
C GLY A 262 -17.20 9.55 4.40
N THR A 263 -16.81 9.29 3.16
CA THR A 263 -15.90 8.22 2.74
C THR A 263 -14.49 8.78 2.57
N LYS A 264 -13.47 8.03 3.00
CA LYS A 264 -12.06 8.41 2.76
C LYS A 264 -11.64 7.95 1.36
N LEU A 265 -11.07 8.85 0.59
CA LEU A 265 -10.43 8.57 -0.69
C LEU A 265 -8.93 8.84 -0.55
N GLY A 266 -8.12 7.79 -0.59
CA GLY A 266 -6.66 7.85 -0.46
C GLY A 266 -5.93 7.77 -1.80
N SER A 267 -4.61 7.59 -1.75
CA SER A 267 -3.77 7.28 -2.91
C SER A 267 -4.08 5.88 -3.46
N GLU A 268 -3.79 5.67 -4.74
CA GLU A 268 -3.85 4.37 -5.44
C GLU A 268 -5.21 3.66 -5.40
N LYS A 269 -6.30 4.40 -5.14
CA LYS A 269 -7.66 3.87 -5.13
C LYS A 269 -8.19 3.73 -6.55
N SER A 270 -8.94 2.67 -6.82
CA SER A 270 -9.52 2.42 -8.13
C SER A 270 -10.47 3.54 -8.54
N ILE A 271 -10.49 3.87 -9.83
CA ILE A 271 -11.46 4.74 -10.48
C ILE A 271 -12.22 3.91 -11.50
N ASN A 272 -13.54 4.01 -11.53
CA ASN A 272 -14.41 3.29 -12.45
C ASN A 272 -15.27 4.27 -13.24
N ILE A 273 -15.32 4.11 -14.57
CA ILE A 273 -16.11 4.95 -15.49
C ILE A 273 -16.94 4.06 -16.41
N PRO A 274 -18.06 3.50 -15.92
CA PRO A 274 -18.78 2.42 -16.61
C PRO A 274 -19.42 2.85 -17.94
N GLN A 275 -19.62 4.15 -18.16
CA GLN A 275 -20.27 4.69 -19.35
C GLN A 275 -19.27 5.14 -20.43
N SER A 276 -18.01 5.40 -20.06
CA SER A 276 -17.02 5.92 -20.98
C SER A 276 -16.26 4.78 -21.65
N ASP A 277 -16.08 4.85 -22.98
CA ASP A 277 -15.23 3.92 -23.72
C ASP A 277 -13.76 4.36 -23.58
N ILE A 278 -13.00 3.63 -22.76
CA ILE A 278 -11.59 3.93 -22.59
C ILE A 278 -10.78 3.29 -23.71
N ARG A 279 -10.32 4.12 -24.64
CA ARG A 279 -9.48 3.69 -25.76
C ARG A 279 -8.02 3.53 -25.40
N PHE A 280 -7.74 2.53 -24.58
CA PHE A 280 -6.37 2.12 -24.29
C PHE A 280 -5.66 1.62 -25.55
N LYS A 281 -4.53 2.23 -25.90
CA LYS A 281 -3.69 1.75 -27.00
C LYS A 281 -2.91 0.51 -26.53
N GLY A 282 -3.45 -0.69 -26.73
CA GLY A 282 -2.76 -1.96 -26.48
C GLY A 282 -2.04 -2.03 -25.13
N LEU A 283 -0.75 -2.37 -25.16
CA LEU A 283 0.10 -2.49 -23.98
C LEU A 283 0.53 -1.11 -23.44
N THR A 284 0.44 -0.91 -22.13
CA THR A 284 0.98 0.29 -21.48
C THR A 284 2.51 0.31 -21.50
N SER A 285 3.14 1.45 -21.27
CA SER A 285 4.60 1.54 -21.11
C SER A 285 5.14 0.63 -20.00
N LYS A 286 4.36 0.43 -18.93
CA LYS A 286 4.67 -0.53 -17.87
C LYS A 286 4.59 -1.96 -18.41
N ASP A 287 3.51 -2.31 -19.10
CA ASP A 287 3.36 -3.66 -19.67
C ASP A 287 4.49 -3.99 -20.64
N ILE A 288 4.90 -3.03 -21.49
CA ILE A 288 6.03 -3.19 -22.42
C ILE A 288 7.33 -3.48 -21.66
N LYS A 289 7.59 -2.77 -20.57
CA LYS A 289 8.77 -2.97 -19.72
C LYS A 289 8.72 -4.32 -19.00
N ASP A 290 7.57 -4.67 -18.44
CA ASP A 290 7.38 -5.94 -17.73
C ASP A 290 7.46 -7.14 -18.69
N LEU A 291 7.07 -6.97 -19.95
CA LEU A 291 7.04 -8.02 -20.97
C LEU A 291 8.41 -8.69 -21.15
N GLU A 292 9.52 -7.95 -20.98
CA GLU A 292 10.87 -8.50 -21.05
C GLU A 292 11.12 -9.58 -20.00
N TYR A 293 10.71 -9.30 -18.76
CA TYR A 293 10.81 -10.26 -17.67
C TYR A 293 9.77 -11.37 -17.83
N VAL A 294 8.52 -10.98 -18.09
CA VAL A 294 7.37 -11.89 -18.20
C VAL A 294 7.60 -12.95 -19.29
N GLY A 295 7.96 -12.55 -20.51
CA GLY A 295 8.11 -13.51 -21.60
C GLY A 295 9.30 -14.45 -21.44
N SER A 296 10.26 -14.14 -20.56
CA SER A 296 11.40 -15.03 -20.26
C SER A 296 11.11 -16.03 -19.14
N HIS A 297 10.08 -15.80 -18.32
CA HIS A 297 9.85 -16.55 -17.07
C HIS A 297 8.47 -17.20 -16.97
N ALA A 298 7.47 -16.67 -17.68
CA ALA A 298 6.11 -17.16 -17.66
C ALA A 298 5.90 -18.32 -18.65
N ASP A 299 5.08 -19.29 -18.26
CA ASP A 299 4.56 -20.30 -19.18
C ASP A 299 3.37 -19.75 -19.99
N MET A 300 2.68 -18.75 -19.41
CA MET A 300 1.52 -18.10 -19.99
C MET A 300 1.54 -16.60 -19.67
N VAL A 301 1.19 -15.77 -20.64
CA VAL A 301 1.04 -14.32 -20.45
C VAL A 301 -0.44 -13.98 -20.43
N GLY A 302 -0.92 -13.45 -19.29
CA GLY A 302 -2.22 -12.83 -19.17
C GLY A 302 -2.15 -11.37 -19.61
N VAL A 303 -3.14 -10.92 -20.37
CA VAL A 303 -3.25 -9.52 -20.75
C VAL A 303 -4.59 -8.99 -20.29
N SER A 304 -4.53 -7.98 -19.44
CA SER A 304 -5.71 -7.31 -18.92
C SER A 304 -6.28 -6.32 -19.94
N PHE A 305 -7.61 -6.16 -19.94
CA PHE A 305 -8.33 -5.16 -20.76
C PHE A 305 -8.16 -5.32 -22.29
N ILE A 306 -8.05 -6.56 -22.81
CA ILE A 306 -8.16 -6.81 -24.25
C ILE A 306 -9.56 -6.39 -24.72
N ARG A 307 -9.63 -5.56 -25.76
CA ARG A 307 -10.90 -5.06 -26.32
C ARG A 307 -11.12 -5.53 -27.75
N ASP A 308 -10.06 -5.62 -28.55
CA ASP A 308 -10.16 -6.06 -29.94
C ASP A 308 -8.99 -6.95 -30.38
N VAL A 309 -9.04 -7.40 -31.64
CA VAL A 309 -8.01 -8.27 -32.24
C VAL A 309 -6.67 -7.54 -32.37
N ASN A 310 -6.68 -6.22 -32.52
CA ASN A 310 -5.46 -5.43 -32.69
C ASN A 310 -4.62 -5.42 -31.40
N ASP A 311 -5.25 -5.43 -30.22
CA ASP A 311 -4.53 -5.57 -28.94
C ASP A 311 -3.71 -6.88 -28.89
N ILE A 312 -4.28 -7.98 -29.39
CA ILE A 312 -3.58 -9.28 -29.48
C ILE A 312 -2.46 -9.24 -30.52
N THR A 313 -2.69 -8.56 -31.66
CA THR A 313 -1.68 -8.38 -32.69
C THR A 313 -0.47 -7.61 -32.16
N VAL A 314 -0.70 -6.51 -31.44
CA VAL A 314 0.36 -5.70 -30.81
C VAL A 314 1.16 -6.55 -29.83
N LEU A 315 0.50 -7.30 -28.93
CA LEU A 315 1.19 -8.21 -28.01
C LEU A 315 2.08 -9.22 -28.74
N ARG A 316 1.54 -9.89 -29.76
CA ARG A 316 2.30 -10.89 -30.54
C ARG A 316 3.50 -10.27 -31.24
N GLN A 317 3.37 -9.06 -31.76
CA GLN A 317 4.49 -8.33 -32.35
C GLN A 317 5.57 -8.01 -31.31
N GLU A 318 5.17 -7.53 -30.13
CA GLU A 318 6.11 -7.20 -29.05
C GLU A 318 6.83 -8.45 -28.48
N LEU A 319 6.15 -9.60 -28.39
CA LEU A 319 6.76 -10.88 -28.01
C LEU A 319 7.76 -11.37 -29.08
N LYS A 320 7.38 -11.32 -30.37
CA LYS A 320 8.26 -11.71 -31.49
C LYS A 320 9.51 -10.83 -31.56
N LYS A 321 9.37 -9.50 -31.43
CA LYS A 321 10.50 -8.55 -31.42
C LYS A 321 11.54 -8.91 -30.36
N ARG A 322 11.09 -9.46 -29.22
CA ARG A 322 11.94 -9.84 -28.09
C ARG A 322 12.40 -11.30 -28.13
N LYS A 323 12.04 -12.07 -29.17
CA LYS A 323 12.32 -13.51 -29.30
C LYS A 323 11.78 -14.34 -28.14
N LEU A 324 10.65 -13.93 -27.58
CA LEU A 324 9.96 -14.58 -26.45
C LEU A 324 8.78 -15.46 -26.94
N SER A 325 8.88 -15.97 -28.17
CA SER A 325 7.82 -16.72 -28.87
C SER A 325 8.19 -18.18 -29.09
#